data_AF-A0A7K1BRV5-F1
#
_entry.id   AF-A0A7K1BRV5-F1
#
_cell.length_a   1.000
_cell.length_b   1.000
_cell.length_c   1.000
_cell.angle_alpha   90.00
_cell.angle_beta   90.00
_cell.angle_gamma   90.00
#
_symmetry.space_group_name_H-M   'P 1'
#
loop_
_entity.id
_entity.type
_entity.pdbx_description
1 polymer ?
#
loop_
_entity_poly.entity_id
_entity_poly.type
_entity_poly.pdbx_seq_one_letter_code
_entity_poly.pdbx_strand_id
1 'polypeptide(L)'
;MRKKLGSSYWKLWSATAISNLGDGISTVAYPWLASAITRSPILIALAAVASRLPWLIFTLPAGVITDRVDRRKIIVAMDFFRGILTLIVAAFVYLQRDSLPSLNELTSITDMKTNWTLYLVALV
;
A
#
# COMPACT_ATOMS: atom_id res chain seq x y z
N MET A 1 24.74 32.01 13.76
CA MET A 1 25.29 30.63 13.67
C MET A 1 24.13 29.64 13.51
N ARG A 2 24.00 28.92 12.39
CA ARG A 2 22.96 27.87 12.25
C ARG A 2 23.39 26.66 13.09
N LYS A 3 22.64 26.35 14.15
CA LYS A 3 22.80 25.10 14.91
C LYS A 3 22.53 23.94 13.93
N LYS A 4 23.52 23.08 13.70
CA LYS A 4 23.35 21.88 12.87
C LYS A 4 22.30 20.98 13.55
N LEU A 5 21.34 20.48 12.78
CA LEU A 5 20.32 19.55 13.26
C LEU A 5 20.99 18.24 13.69
N GLY A 6 20.57 17.67 14.82
CA GLY A 6 21.19 16.47 15.40
C GLY A 6 20.90 15.18 14.63
N SER A 7 21.65 14.10 14.90
CA SER A 7 21.51 12.79 14.23
C SER A 7 20.08 12.24 14.27
N SER A 8 19.34 12.47 15.36
CA SER A 8 17.95 12.02 15.49
C SER A 8 17.02 12.62 14.44
N TYR A 9 17.26 13.87 14.03
CA TYR A 9 16.48 14.53 12.99
C TYR A 9 16.66 13.82 11.65
N TRP A 10 17.91 13.57 11.25
CA TRP A 10 18.21 12.93 9.96
C TRP A 10 17.71 11.48 9.89
N LYS A 11 17.72 10.75 11.01
CA LYS A 11 17.10 9.41 11.10
C LYS A 11 15.60 9.46 10.85
N LEU A 12 14.89 10.39 11.51
CA LEU A 12 13.45 10.55 11.31
C LEU A 12 13.15 11.02 9.88
N TRP A 13 13.87 12.03 9.40
CA TRP A 13 13.68 12.59 8.07
C TRP A 13 13.85 11.54 6.96
N SER A 14 14.91 10.75 7.01
CA SER A 14 15.15 9.69 6.02
C SER A 14 14.11 8.58 6.10
N ALA A 15 13.74 8.14 7.30
CA ALA A 15 12.69 7.14 7.49
C ALA A 15 11.35 7.65 6.91
N THR A 16 10.93 8.87 7.29
CA THR A 16 9.70 9.47 6.77
C THR A 16 9.73 9.70 5.27
N ALA A 17 10.87 10.13 4.70
CA ALA A 17 11.00 10.33 3.26
C ALA A 17 10.83 9.01 2.49
N ILE A 18 11.47 7.92 2.94
CA ILE A 18 11.34 6.60 2.31
C ILE A 18 9.92 6.08 2.46
N SER A 19 9.35 6.17 3.66
CA SER A 19 7.96 5.76 3.93
C SER A 19 6.96 6.48 3.03
N ASN A 20 7.05 7.82 2.94
CA ASN A 20 6.15 8.62 2.10
C ASN A 20 6.34 8.34 0.60
N LEU A 21 7.56 8.06 0.16
CA LEU A 21 7.82 7.66 -1.22
C LEU A 21 7.14 6.32 -1.53
N GLY A 22 7.27 5.33 -0.65
CA GLY A 22 6.61 4.04 -0.78
C GLY A 22 5.08 4.16 -0.79
N ASP A 23 4.53 5.02 0.07
CA ASP A 23 3.10 5.34 0.08
C ASP A 23 2.67 5.97 -1.25
N GLY A 24 3.43 6.95 -1.75
CA GLY A 24 3.17 7.57 -3.05
C GLY A 24 3.15 6.56 -4.20
N ILE A 25 4.13 5.66 -4.26
CA ILE A 25 4.16 4.56 -5.25
C ILE A 25 2.91 3.68 -5.12
N SER A 26 2.55 3.30 -3.90
CA SER A 26 1.40 2.43 -3.60
C SER A 26 0.09 3.05 -4.08
N THR A 27 -0.10 4.36 -3.91
CA THR A 27 -1.34 5.05 -4.35
C THR A 27 -1.60 4.96 -5.84
N VAL A 28 -0.56 4.76 -6.66
CA VAL A 28 -0.68 4.58 -8.12
C VAL A 28 -0.66 3.09 -8.48
N ALA A 29 0.21 2.31 -7.84
CA ALA A 29 0.40 0.90 -8.13
C ALA A 29 -0.85 0.04 -7.87
N TYR A 30 -1.54 0.23 -6.74
CA TYR A 30 -2.71 -0.60 -6.40
C TYR A 30 -3.91 -0.37 -7.33
N PRO A 31 -4.32 0.88 -7.64
CA PRO A 31 -5.38 1.11 -8.62
C PRO A 31 -5.00 0.61 -10.01
N TRP A 32 -3.74 0.77 -10.41
CA TRP A 32 -3.26 0.24 -11.69
C TRP A 32 -3.35 -1.28 -11.73
N LEU A 33 -2.86 -1.97 -10.70
CA LEU A 33 -2.99 -3.42 -10.56
C LEU A 33 -4.46 -3.86 -10.58
N ALA A 34 -5.36 -3.18 -9.87
CA ALA A 34 -6.80 -3.46 -9.90
C ALA A 34 -7.37 -3.39 -11.33
N SER A 35 -7.00 -2.37 -12.10
CA SER A 35 -7.41 -2.26 -13.52
C SER A 35 -6.78 -3.31 -14.44
N ALA A 36 -5.63 -3.88 -14.05
CA ALA A 36 -4.96 -4.95 -14.78
C ALA A 36 -5.53 -6.33 -14.49
N ILE A 37 -6.23 -6.52 -13.35
CA ILE A 37 -6.80 -7.82 -12.93
C ILE A 37 -8.32 -7.93 -13.07
N THR A 38 -9.03 -6.82 -13.22
CA THR A 38 -10.49 -6.81 -13.44
C THR A 38 -10.92 -5.70 -14.41
N ARG A 39 -12.00 -5.95 -15.16
CA ARG A 39 -12.67 -4.95 -16.02
C ARG A 39 -13.98 -4.45 -15.43
N SER A 40 -14.40 -4.94 -14.26
CA SER A 40 -15.61 -4.45 -13.60
C SER A 40 -15.36 -3.07 -12.97
N PRO A 41 -16.06 -2.01 -13.41
CA PRO A 41 -15.88 -0.67 -12.85
C PRO A 41 -16.18 -0.60 -11.35
N ILE A 42 -17.12 -1.43 -10.88
CA ILE A 42 -17.52 -1.51 -9.47
C ILE A 42 -16.38 -2.07 -8.62
N LEU A 43 -15.70 -3.14 -9.08
CA LEU A 43 -14.59 -3.74 -8.35
C LEU A 43 -13.38 -2.79 -8.29
N ILE A 44 -13.08 -2.09 -9.39
CA ILE A 44 -12.01 -1.09 -9.41
C ILE A 44 -12.33 0.05 -8.42
N ALA A 45 -13.57 0.54 -8.40
CA ALA A 45 -14.01 1.56 -7.44
C ALA A 45 -13.95 1.07 -5.99
N LEU A 46 -14.36 -0.18 -5.73
CA LEU A 46 -14.30 -0.79 -4.40
C LEU A 46 -12.86 -0.92 -3.89
N ALA A 47 -11.88 -1.23 -4.75
CA ALA A 47 -10.48 -1.24 -4.35
C ALA A 47 -10.00 0.14 -3.84
N ALA A 48 -10.44 1.22 -4.50
CA ALA A 48 -10.13 2.59 -4.06
C ALA A 48 -10.86 3.02 -2.77
N VAL A 49 -12.01 2.40 -2.46
CA VAL A 49 -12.72 2.61 -1.19
C VAL A 49 -12.04 1.80 -0.08
N ALA A 50 -11.71 0.55 -0.34
CA ALA A 50 -11.05 -0.35 0.59
C ALA A 50 -9.72 0.21 1.11
N SER A 51 -8.95 0.90 0.27
CA SER A 51 -7.69 1.54 0.71
C SER A 51 -7.88 2.71 1.67
N ARG A 52 -9.05 3.36 1.67
CA ARG A 52 -9.37 4.51 2.55
C ARG A 52 -10.11 4.10 3.81
N LEU A 53 -10.83 2.98 3.77
CA LEU A 53 -11.69 2.52 4.84
C LEU A 53 -10.95 2.27 6.17
N PRO A 54 -9.75 1.64 6.19
CA PRO A 54 -9.00 1.46 7.43
C PRO A 54 -8.68 2.78 8.12
N TRP A 55 -8.25 3.79 7.37
CA TRP A 55 -7.97 5.11 7.96
C TRP A 55 -9.22 5.71 8.59
N LEU A 56 -10.36 5.64 7.90
CA LEU A 56 -11.63 6.16 8.40
C LEU A 56 -12.06 5.48 9.71
N ILE A 57 -11.95 4.16 9.79
CA ILE A 57 -12.40 3.38 10.94
C ILE A 57 -11.42 3.51 12.12
N PHE A 58 -10.11 3.46 11.84
CA PHE A 58 -9.08 3.32 12.86
C PHE A 58 -8.39 4.62 13.27
N THR A 59 -8.66 5.76 12.62
CA THR A 59 -8.02 7.04 12.98
C THR A 59 -8.23 7.44 14.45
N LEU A 60 -9.46 7.34 14.96
CA LEU A 60 -9.77 7.70 16.36
C LEU A 60 -9.14 6.73 17.37
N PRO A 61 -9.31 5.38 17.25
CA PRO A 61 -8.63 4.44 18.12
C PRO A 61 -7.10 4.56 18.08
N ALA A 62 -6.53 4.75 16.88
CA ALA A 62 -5.09 4.90 16.70
C ALA A 62 -4.57 6.12 17.47
N GLY A 63 -5.28 7.26 17.43
CA GLY A 63 -4.95 8.45 18.20
C GLY A 63 -4.81 8.15 19.70
N VAL A 64 -5.85 7.53 20.29
CA VAL A 64 -5.85 7.16 21.72
C VAL A 64 -4.69 6.22 22.07
N ILE A 65 -4.36 5.26 21.21
CA ILE A 65 -3.23 4.34 21.42
C ILE A 65 -1.90 5.12 21.37
N THR A 66 -1.73 6.01 20.39
CA THR A 66 -0.49 6.79 20.23
C THR A 66 -0.23 7.78 21.35
N ASP A 67 -1.26 8.18 22.09
CA ASP A 67 -1.10 9.06 23.25
C ASP A 67 -0.66 8.30 24.51
N ARG A 68 -0.92 6.99 24.59
CA ARG A 68 -0.62 6.16 25.76
C ARG A 68 0.69 5.38 25.67
N VAL A 69 1.21 5.19 24.47
CA VAL A 69 2.39 4.35 24.20
C VAL A 69 3.52 5.21 23.64
N ASP A 70 4.78 4.79 23.87
CA ASP A 70 5.95 5.45 23.30
C ASP A 70 5.84 5.52 21.75
N ARG A 71 5.65 6.75 21.24
CA ARG A 71 5.48 7.04 19.81
C ARG A 71 6.59 6.46 18.96
N ARG A 72 7.84 6.43 19.45
CA ARG A 72 8.97 5.91 18.67
C ARG A 72 8.83 4.41 18.45
N LYS A 73 8.39 3.67 19.48
CA LYS A 73 8.18 2.22 19.38
C LYS A 73 7.02 1.90 18.45
N ILE A 74 5.92 2.66 18.52
CA ILE A 74 4.78 2.50 17.63
C ILE A 74 5.19 2.71 16.17
N ILE A 75 5.86 3.83 15.87
CA ILE A 75 6.28 4.14 14.48
C ILE A 75 7.12 3.01 13.92
N VAL A 76 8.15 2.57 14.65
CA VAL A 76 9.03 1.47 14.20
C VAL A 76 8.26 0.17 14.01
N ALA A 77 7.37 -0.20 14.94
CA ALA A 77 6.59 -1.44 14.84
C ALA A 77 5.61 -1.40 13.65
N MET A 78 4.93 -0.28 13.43
CA MET A 78 3.96 -0.11 12.34
C MET A 78 4.67 -0.06 10.98
N ASP A 79 5.78 0.67 10.85
CA ASP A 79 6.57 0.69 9.62
C ASP A 79 7.14 -0.69 9.29
N PHE A 80 7.60 -1.43 10.30
CA PHE A 80 8.10 -2.80 10.11
C PHE A 80 6.99 -3.75 9.67
N PHE A 81 5.83 -3.73 10.33
CA PHE A 81 4.68 -4.56 9.96
C PHE A 81 4.17 -4.23 8.55
N ARG A 82 4.07 -2.93 8.22
CA ARG A 82 3.74 -2.46 6.87
C ARG A 82 4.72 -2.98 5.83
N GLY A 83 6.03 -2.89 6.11
CA GLY A 83 7.07 -3.42 5.22
C GLY A 83 6.91 -4.92 4.95
N ILE A 84 6.62 -5.72 5.99
CA ILE A 84 6.34 -7.15 5.84
C ILE A 84 5.12 -7.40 4.96
N LEU A 85 4.00 -6.71 5.22
CA LEU A 85 2.78 -6.83 4.41
C LEU A 85 3.05 -6.49 2.94
N THR A 86 3.75 -5.39 2.67
CA THR A 86 4.13 -5.00 1.32
C THR A 86 4.99 -6.06 0.63
N LEU A 87 5.94 -6.67 1.33
CA LEU A 87 6.75 -7.76 0.79
C LEU A 87 5.91 -9.01 0.49
N ILE A 88 4.93 -9.33 1.33
CA ILE A 88 3.99 -10.44 1.09
C ILE A 88 3.18 -10.16 -0.17
N VAL A 89 2.58 -8.97 -0.30
CA VAL A 89 1.85 -8.54 -1.50
C VAL A 89 2.74 -8.66 -2.74
N ALA A 90 3.96 -8.12 -2.69
CA ALA A 90 4.91 -8.18 -3.80
C ALA A 90 5.25 -9.62 -4.20
N ALA A 91 5.44 -10.52 -3.22
CA ALA A 91 5.68 -11.94 -3.48
C ALA A 91 4.49 -12.61 -4.17
N PHE A 92 3.26 -12.37 -3.71
CA PHE A 92 2.06 -12.93 -4.32
C PHE A 92 1.86 -12.44 -5.76
N VAL A 93 2.05 -11.14 -6.00
CA VAL A 93 1.98 -10.55 -7.34
C VAL A 93 3.05 -11.15 -8.25
N TYR A 94 4.27 -11.31 -7.74
CA TYR A 94 5.37 -11.91 -8.51
C TYR A 94 5.10 -13.38 -8.87
N LEU A 95 4.56 -14.17 -7.93
CA LEU A 95 4.25 -15.58 -8.15
C LEU A 95 3.10 -15.80 -9.14
N GLN A 96 2.16 -14.86 -9.24
CA GLN A 96 1.02 -14.93 -10.16
C GLN A 96 1.19 -14.04 -11.39
N ARG A 97 2.42 -13.65 -11.74
CA ARG A 97 2.70 -12.80 -12.89
C ARG A 97 2.15 -13.36 -14.20
N ASP A 98 2.10 -14.68 -14.35
CA ASP A 98 1.63 -15.35 -15.56
C ASP A 98 0.10 -15.22 -15.73
N SER A 99 -0.61 -14.81 -14.67
CA SER A 99 -2.04 -14.50 -14.69
C SER A 99 -2.33 -13.03 -15.00
N LEU A 100 -1.30 -12.17 -15.07
CA LEU A 100 -1.46 -10.77 -15.45
C LEU A 100 -1.45 -10.66 -16.98
N PRO A 101 -2.33 -9.82 -17.57
CA PRO A 101 -2.34 -9.63 -19.02
C PRO A 101 -0.98 -9.11 -19.48
N SER A 102 -0.40 -9.75 -20.49
CA SER A 102 0.79 -9.21 -21.13
C SER A 102 0.46 -7.88 -21.82
N LEU A 103 1.44 -6.99 -21.98
CA LEU A 103 1.23 -5.67 -22.64
C LEU A 103 0.58 -5.80 -24.02
N ASN A 104 0.80 -6.93 -24.71
CA ASN A 104 0.28 -7.22 -26.04
C ASN A 104 -1.20 -7.66 -26.02
N GLU A 105 -1.68 -8.22 -24.90
CA GLU A 105 -3.06 -8.70 -24.73
C GLU A 105 -3.99 -7.64 -24.14
N LEU A 106 -3.44 -6.53 -23.61
CA LEU A 106 -4.21 -5.38 -23.11
C LEU A 106 -5.10 -4.73 -24.19
N THR A 107 -4.94 -5.08 -25.47
CA THR A 107 -5.76 -4.61 -26.59
C THR A 107 -6.99 -5.51 -26.86
N SER A 108 -7.00 -6.75 -26.35
CA SER A 108 -8.12 -7.70 -26.47
C SER A 108 -8.98 -7.68 -25.20
N ILE A 109 -9.68 -6.56 -24.97
CA ILE A 109 -10.20 -6.13 -23.66
C ILE A 109 -11.54 -6.80 -23.26
N THR A 110 -12.15 -7.59 -24.13
CA THR A 110 -13.59 -7.89 -24.02
C THR A 110 -14.01 -8.95 -23.01
N ASP A 111 -13.16 -9.94 -22.65
CA ASP A 111 -13.56 -11.02 -21.71
C ASP A 111 -12.43 -11.41 -20.74
N MET A 112 -12.10 -10.52 -19.80
CA MET A 112 -11.10 -10.80 -18.77
C MET A 112 -11.74 -11.34 -17.49
N LYS A 113 -11.45 -12.60 -17.16
CA LYS A 113 -11.91 -13.22 -15.90
C LYS A 113 -11.10 -12.68 -14.72
N THR A 114 -11.79 -12.17 -13.69
CA THR A 114 -11.14 -11.61 -12.49
C THR A 114 -10.33 -12.66 -11.75
N ASN A 115 -9.04 -12.38 -11.52
CA ASN A 115 -8.23 -13.14 -10.56
C ASN A 115 -8.55 -12.66 -9.13
N TRP A 116 -9.40 -13.41 -8.44
CA TRP A 116 -9.86 -13.10 -7.08
C TRP A 116 -8.74 -13.10 -6.04
N THR A 117 -7.70 -13.93 -6.22
CA THR A 117 -6.58 -13.98 -5.29
C THR A 117 -5.77 -12.68 -5.36
N LEU A 118 -5.41 -12.24 -6.57
CA LEU A 118 -4.73 -10.95 -6.75
C LEU A 118 -5.62 -9.77 -6.33
N TYR A 119 -6.92 -9.85 -6.57
CA TYR A 119 -7.84 -8.80 -6.16
C TYR A 119 -7.87 -8.66 -4.64
N LEU A 120 -8.01 -9.76 -3.89
CA LEU A 120 -7.98 -9.72 -2.42
C LEU A 120 -6.63 -9.25 -1.88
N VAL A 121 -5.52 -9.70 -2.47
CA VAL A 121 -4.18 -9.25 -2.11
C VAL A 121 -4.00 -7.75 -2.35
N ALA A 122 -4.63 -7.20 -3.39
CA ALA A 122 -4.61 -5.76 -3.66
C ALA A 122 -5.48 -4.92 -2.71
N LEU A 123 -6.32 -5.54 -1.87
CA LEU A 123 -7.11 -4.86 -0.84
C LEU A 123 -6.43 -4.82 0.53
N VAL A 124 -5.31 -5.52 0.70
CA VAL A 124 -4.50 -5.57 1.92
C VAL A 124 -3.59 -4.35 2.00
#